data_AF-A0A2L2YFP2-F1
#
_entry.id   AF-A0A2L2YFP2-F1
#
_cell.length_a   1.000
_cell.length_b   1.000
_cell.length_c   1.000
_cell.angle_alpha   90.00
_cell.angle_beta   90.00
_cell.angle_gamma   90.00
#
_symmetry.space_group_name_H-M   'P 1'
#
loop_
_entity.id
_entity.type
_entity.pdbx_description
1 polymer ?
#
loop_
_entity_poly.entity_id
_entity_poly.type
_entity_poly.pdbx_seq_one_letter_code
_entity_poly.pdbx_strand_id
1 'polypeptide(L)'
;VSLEESSDRILLLEKRNREQEQQLRLQQRDIDELRQTNTHLQSKLDVVMRRCVTPSVVGGGDQPSLFNEMEMSSQSSVEDEFRSPSQCEGSKIPSHPSSSIGFHGDFLEDDIECDDCAMDTEDTWKFREELVPIYRMLRRLCEDLRRRRENYSSADSGISTHSPEEIQASEIRLGALTSITKELRNLIEEAIFCHDDDMCLSCQSLAEDRESLEKVQKELLEKNEEVKRKTEEISKLIAKVTLQEAELSALKETRDQLRTDMDNSSLAKDQVVKKAWEVRDQAVARKNAVEIELARTRIDVMHINSQLMEAVQQKVEISQQLEQWKMDMEVLLDNQVMKKLKTQEQEDKRQKTSPDVVQPQPPKRPARGKLFGLWRN
;
A
#
# COMPACT_ATOMS: atom_id res chain seq x y z
N VAL A 1 -41.47 -31.64 -30.32
CA VAL A 1 -40.02 -31.87 -30.25
C VAL A 1 -39.75 -33.16 -31.00
N SER A 2 -39.05 -33.09 -32.12
CA SER A 2 -38.74 -34.28 -32.91
C SER A 2 -37.77 -35.17 -32.13
N LEU A 3 -37.87 -36.49 -32.29
CA LEU A 3 -36.90 -37.44 -31.70
C LEU A 3 -35.45 -37.05 -32.06
N GLU A 4 -35.26 -36.55 -33.27
CA GLU A 4 -33.97 -36.09 -33.79
C GLU A 4 -33.43 -34.88 -33.00
N GLU A 5 -34.29 -33.90 -32.71
CA GLU A 5 -33.95 -32.71 -31.91
C GLU A 5 -33.58 -33.06 -30.46
N SER A 6 -34.20 -34.10 -29.91
CA SER A 6 -33.85 -34.61 -28.58
C SER A 6 -32.52 -35.37 -28.57
N SER A 7 -32.20 -36.09 -29.66
CA SER A 7 -30.94 -36.80 -29.84
C SER A 7 -29.76 -35.83 -29.94
N ASP A 8 -29.90 -34.76 -30.74
CA ASP A 8 -28.88 -33.73 -30.89
C ASP A 8 -28.61 -32.99 -29.56
N ARG A 9 -29.67 -32.72 -28.79
CA ARG A 9 -29.55 -32.12 -27.46
C ARG A 9 -28.79 -33.02 -26.48
N ILE A 10 -29.03 -34.33 -26.53
CA ILE A 10 -28.29 -35.30 -25.70
C ILE A 10 -26.82 -35.30 -26.07
N LEU A 11 -26.47 -35.35 -27.36
CA LEU A 11 -25.08 -35.33 -27.82
C LEU A 11 -24.33 -34.05 -27.41
N LEU A 12 -24.97 -32.89 -27.48
CA LEU A 12 -24.40 -31.62 -27.02
C LEU A 12 -24.16 -31.62 -25.51
N LEU A 13 -25.11 -32.13 -24.73
CA LEU A 13 -24.97 -32.24 -23.28
C LEU A 13 -23.87 -33.23 -22.91
N GLU A 14 -23.77 -34.37 -23.59
CA GLU A 14 -22.68 -35.33 -23.38
C GLU A 14 -21.31 -34.73 -23.73
N LYS A 15 -21.21 -33.99 -24.84
CA LYS A 15 -19.97 -33.31 -25.22
C LYS A 15 -19.56 -32.29 -24.16
N ARG A 16 -20.49 -31.44 -23.72
CA ARG A 16 -20.25 -30.47 -22.65
C ARG A 16 -19.85 -31.15 -21.34
N ASN A 17 -20.47 -32.28 -21.01
CA ASN A 17 -20.13 -33.05 -19.81
C ASN A 17 -18.71 -33.63 -19.91
N ARG A 18 -18.31 -34.17 -21.07
CA ARG A 18 -16.93 -34.65 -21.29
C ARG A 18 -15.90 -33.52 -21.19
N GLU A 19 -16.20 -32.35 -21.72
CA GLU A 19 -15.35 -31.16 -21.61
C GLU A 19 -15.22 -30.71 -20.14
N GLN A 20 -16.32 -30.69 -19.39
CA GLN A 20 -16.32 -30.39 -17.96
C GLN A 20 -15.52 -31.43 -17.15
N GLU A 21 -15.66 -32.73 -17.45
CA GLU A 21 -14.85 -33.77 -16.82
C GLU A 21 -13.36 -33.62 -17.10
N GLN A 22 -12.98 -33.27 -18.34
CA GLN A 22 -11.59 -33.00 -18.68
C GLN A 22 -11.05 -31.80 -17.91
N GLN A 23 -11.83 -30.72 -17.82
CA GLN A 23 -11.44 -29.53 -17.06
C GLN A 23 -11.27 -29.83 -15.57
N LEU A 24 -12.18 -30.60 -14.97
CA LEU A 24 -12.04 -31.06 -13.59
C LEU A 24 -10.78 -31.92 -13.38
N ARG A 25 -10.44 -32.80 -14.32
CA ARG A 25 -9.20 -33.59 -14.25
C ARG A 25 -7.94 -32.74 -14.34
N LEU A 26 -7.94 -31.68 -15.16
CA LEU A 26 -6.83 -30.74 -15.24
C LEU A 26 -6.69 -29.95 -13.94
N GLN A 27 -7.78 -29.36 -13.43
CA GLN A 27 -7.78 -28.63 -12.17
C GLN A 27 -7.34 -29.52 -10.99
N GLN A 28 -7.76 -30.79 -10.97
CA GLN A 28 -7.32 -31.73 -9.95
C GLN A 28 -5.81 -31.96 -9.99
N ARG A 29 -5.23 -32.07 -11.19
CA ARG A 29 -3.77 -32.19 -11.36
C ARG A 29 -3.05 -30.94 -10.87
N ASP A 30 -3.53 -29.75 -11.24
CA ASP A 30 -2.93 -28.48 -10.81
C ASP A 30 -2.97 -28.33 -9.28
N ILE A 31 -4.09 -28.71 -8.64
CA ILE A 31 -4.21 -28.73 -7.18
C ILE A 31 -3.20 -29.68 -6.55
N ASP A 32 -3.02 -30.87 -7.12
CA ASP A 32 -2.07 -31.85 -6.61
C ASP A 32 -0.61 -31.37 -6.77
N GLU A 33 -0.28 -30.70 -7.87
CA GLU A 33 1.03 -30.05 -8.08
C GLU A 33 1.26 -28.91 -7.07
N LEU A 34 0.27 -28.06 -6.84
CA LEU A 34 0.34 -27.00 -5.82
C LEU A 34 0.49 -27.57 -4.41
N ARG A 35 -0.19 -28.68 -4.09
CA ARG A 35 -0.03 -29.37 -2.80
C ARG A 35 1.38 -29.94 -2.63
N GLN A 36 1.96 -30.53 -3.69
CA GLN A 36 3.33 -31.05 -3.67
C GLN A 36 4.36 -29.92 -3.50
N THR A 37 4.20 -28.80 -4.22
CA THR A 37 5.11 -27.65 -4.06
C THR A 37 4.99 -27.02 -2.68
N ASN A 38 3.78 -26.91 -2.12
CA ASN A 38 3.58 -26.39 -0.78
C ASN A 38 4.19 -27.32 0.29
N THR A 39 4.01 -28.63 0.20
CA THR A 39 4.68 -29.59 1.11
C THR A 39 6.21 -29.52 1.00
N HIS A 40 6.76 -29.31 -0.20
CA HIS A 40 8.19 -29.10 -0.39
C HIS A 40 8.67 -27.79 0.24
N LEU A 41 7.94 -26.68 0.06
CA LEU A 41 8.25 -25.39 0.68
C LEU A 41 8.15 -25.48 2.21
N GLN A 42 7.16 -26.17 2.73
CA GLN A 42 7.00 -26.40 4.16
C GLN A 42 8.14 -27.24 4.73
N SER A 43 8.58 -28.27 4.01
CA SER A 43 9.77 -29.05 4.38
C SER A 43 11.04 -28.18 4.40
N LYS A 44 11.20 -27.27 3.43
CA LYS A 44 12.31 -26.30 3.43
C LYS A 44 12.22 -25.34 4.60
N LEU A 45 11.02 -24.84 4.91
CA LEU A 45 10.77 -23.96 6.05
C LEU A 45 11.09 -24.67 7.37
N ASP A 46 10.72 -25.94 7.52
CA ASP A 46 11.05 -26.76 8.68
C ASP A 46 12.56 -27.01 8.82
N VAL A 47 13.29 -27.13 7.71
CA VAL A 47 14.75 -27.24 7.71
C VAL A 47 15.40 -25.92 8.13
N VAL A 48 14.92 -24.79 7.61
CA VAL A 48 15.41 -23.45 8.01
C VAL A 48 15.09 -23.18 9.47
N MET A 49 13.86 -23.47 9.91
CA MET A 49 13.43 -23.32 11.30
C MET A 49 14.26 -24.23 12.22
N ARG A 50 14.53 -25.48 11.84
CA ARG A 50 15.45 -26.34 12.61
C ARG A 50 16.88 -25.82 12.67
N ARG A 51 17.39 -25.18 11.62
CA ARG A 51 18.70 -24.49 11.66
C ARG A 51 18.68 -23.29 12.60
N CYS A 52 17.59 -22.52 12.61
CA CYS A 52 17.41 -21.38 13.50
C CYS A 52 17.11 -21.77 14.96
N VAL A 53 16.55 -22.96 15.21
CA VAL A 53 16.11 -23.45 16.54
C VAL A 53 17.12 -24.45 17.13
N THR A 54 18.38 -24.44 16.69
CA THR A 54 19.42 -25.17 17.42
C THR A 54 19.61 -24.52 18.80
N PRO A 55 19.41 -25.26 19.91
CA PRO A 55 19.60 -24.69 21.24
C PRO A 55 21.10 -24.58 21.49
N SER A 56 21.57 -23.35 21.74
CA SER A 56 22.84 -23.08 22.42
C SER A 56 22.81 -23.69 23.82
N VAL A 57 23.00 -25.00 23.93
CA VAL A 57 23.35 -25.67 25.18
C VAL A 57 24.30 -26.81 24.83
N VAL A 58 25.59 -26.52 24.92
CA VAL A 58 26.67 -27.27 25.59
C VAL A 58 28.01 -26.86 24.95
N GLY A 59 28.83 -26.13 25.74
CA GLY A 59 30.28 -26.26 25.74
C GLY A 59 31.09 -25.52 24.68
N GLY A 60 31.57 -24.33 25.05
CA GLY A 60 32.92 -23.82 24.79
C GLY A 60 33.45 -23.82 23.35
N GLY A 61 33.55 -22.62 22.75
CA GLY A 61 34.34 -22.40 21.54
C GLY A 61 33.70 -21.35 20.64
N ASP A 62 34.25 -20.14 20.72
CA ASP A 62 33.90 -18.93 19.97
C ASP A 62 33.46 -19.15 18.52
N GLN A 63 32.19 -18.84 18.24
CA GLN A 63 31.76 -18.07 17.06
C GLN A 63 30.30 -17.60 17.30
N PRO A 64 30.04 -16.35 17.69
CA PRO A 64 28.70 -15.80 17.62
C PRO A 64 28.41 -15.30 16.19
N SER A 65 27.24 -15.73 15.73
CA SER A 65 26.55 -15.34 14.51
C SER A 65 26.60 -13.83 14.20
N LEU A 66 26.90 -13.54 12.94
CA LEU A 66 26.98 -12.26 12.19
C LEU A 66 25.86 -11.22 12.43
N PHE A 67 24.82 -11.56 13.18
CA PHE A 67 23.72 -10.67 13.52
C PHE A 67 24.02 -9.75 14.71
N ASN A 68 25.03 -10.06 15.53
CA ASN A 68 25.41 -9.28 16.71
C ASN A 68 26.61 -8.32 16.49
N GLU A 69 27.24 -8.35 15.31
CA GLU A 69 28.43 -7.52 15.02
C GLU A 69 28.11 -6.16 14.37
N MET A 70 26.88 -5.93 13.89
CA MET A 70 26.53 -4.64 13.24
C MET A 70 26.10 -3.53 14.19
N GLU A 71 26.03 -3.75 15.52
CA GLU A 71 25.48 -2.75 16.44
C GLU A 71 26.51 -2.08 17.36
N MET A 72 27.79 -2.43 17.30
CA MET A 72 28.82 -1.85 18.18
C MET A 72 30.11 -1.55 17.43
N SER A 73 30.10 -0.49 16.62
CA SER A 73 31.34 0.19 16.21
C SER A 73 31.07 1.66 15.98
N SER A 74 31.05 2.43 17.07
CA SER A 74 31.21 3.87 17.05
C SER A 74 31.76 4.31 18.39
N GLN A 75 33.09 4.45 18.46
CA GLN A 75 33.88 5.48 19.18
C GLN A 75 35.22 4.93 19.70
N SER A 76 36.30 5.17 18.95
CA SER A 76 37.34 6.17 19.28
C SER A 76 38.69 5.83 18.65
N SER A 77 39.49 6.88 18.46
CA SER A 77 40.97 6.88 18.44
C SER A 77 41.68 7.09 17.08
N VAL A 78 41.97 8.38 16.86
CA VAL A 78 43.27 9.00 16.51
C VAL A 78 44.01 8.71 15.18
N GLU A 79 44.41 9.85 14.59
CA GLU A 79 45.57 10.23 13.76
C GLU A 79 45.79 9.71 12.32
N ASP A 80 46.07 10.72 11.49
CA ASP A 80 47.15 10.84 10.50
C ASP A 80 47.15 10.11 9.14
N GLU A 81 46.94 10.97 8.14
CA GLU A 81 47.91 11.31 7.08
C GLU A 81 48.29 10.31 5.97
N PHE A 82 48.13 10.86 4.75
CA PHE A 82 48.91 10.68 3.51
C PHE A 82 48.58 9.58 2.47
N ARG A 83 48.00 10.10 1.36
CA ARG A 83 48.61 10.21 0.00
C ARG A 83 48.33 9.09 -1.03
N SER A 84 47.41 9.43 -1.98
CA SER A 84 47.49 9.51 -3.47
C SER A 84 48.21 8.39 -4.28
N PRO A 85 47.82 8.06 -5.55
CA PRO A 85 47.83 9.03 -6.67
C PRO A 85 46.92 8.81 -7.92
N SER A 86 47.01 9.82 -8.81
CA SER A 86 46.82 9.83 -10.29
C SER A 86 45.40 9.84 -10.87
N GLN A 87 45.04 10.60 -11.91
CA GLN A 87 45.72 11.49 -12.89
C GLN A 87 44.64 12.41 -13.53
N CYS A 88 44.87 13.72 -13.68
CA CYS A 88 45.16 14.47 -14.95
C CYS A 88 43.98 14.46 -15.96
N GLU A 89 43.51 15.58 -16.53
CA GLU A 89 44.15 16.71 -17.24
C GLU A 89 43.25 17.97 -17.12
N GLY A 90 43.65 19.23 -17.33
CA GLY A 90 44.91 19.82 -17.75
C GLY A 90 44.74 21.34 -17.99
N SER A 91 45.82 22.07 -17.67
CA SER A 91 46.36 23.28 -18.33
C SER A 91 45.58 24.61 -18.30
N LYS A 92 46.19 25.81 -18.22
CA LYS A 92 47.57 26.34 -18.06
C LYS A 92 47.39 27.87 -17.84
N ILE A 93 47.87 28.47 -16.74
CA ILE A 93 49.17 29.14 -16.49
C ILE A 93 49.19 30.66 -16.79
N PRO A 94 49.94 31.45 -15.97
CA PRO A 94 49.73 32.86 -15.65
C PRO A 94 50.92 33.75 -16.04
N SER A 95 50.96 35.01 -15.59
CA SER A 95 52.18 35.82 -15.56
C SER A 95 52.12 36.98 -14.56
N HIS A 96 52.93 36.89 -13.50
CA HIS A 96 53.80 37.97 -13.03
C HIS A 96 55.18 37.33 -12.83
N PRO A 97 56.29 38.08 -13.02
CA PRO A 97 57.01 38.47 -11.81
C PRO A 97 57.82 39.79 -11.89
N SER A 98 58.15 40.21 -10.66
CA SER A 98 59.23 41.04 -10.11
C SER A 98 60.52 41.32 -10.91
N SER A 99 61.11 42.50 -10.62
CA SER A 99 62.55 42.72 -10.36
C SER A 99 62.74 44.11 -9.73
N SER A 100 63.32 44.26 -8.53
CA SER A 100 64.76 44.34 -8.22
C SER A 100 65.49 45.47 -8.93
N ILE A 101 65.99 46.46 -8.17
CA ILE A 101 67.17 47.24 -8.56
C ILE A 101 67.96 47.64 -7.31
N GLY A 102 69.25 47.35 -7.37
CA GLY A 102 70.26 47.79 -6.42
C GLY A 102 71.62 47.76 -7.13
N PHE A 103 72.48 48.68 -6.68
CA PHE A 103 73.94 48.74 -6.83
C PHE A 103 74.56 49.59 -7.96
N HIS A 104 75.20 50.69 -7.50
CA HIS A 104 76.43 51.41 -7.91
C HIS A 104 76.85 51.60 -9.39
N GLY A 105 77.30 52.83 -9.68
CA GLY A 105 78.73 53.06 -9.93
C GLY A 105 79.13 53.75 -11.24
N ASP A 106 79.54 55.02 -11.09
CA ASP A 106 80.72 55.67 -11.68
C ASP A 106 80.73 56.46 -13.03
N PHE A 107 81.39 57.63 -12.90
CA PHE A 107 82.16 58.48 -13.83
C PHE A 107 81.51 59.18 -15.05
N LEU A 108 81.46 60.53 -15.00
CA LEU A 108 82.43 61.42 -15.68
C LEU A 108 82.20 62.91 -15.32
N GLU A 109 83.32 63.61 -15.15
CA GLU A 109 83.47 65.07 -15.03
C GLU A 109 83.00 65.81 -16.30
N ASP A 110 82.44 67.01 -16.13
CA ASP A 110 82.88 68.20 -16.88
C ASP A 110 82.42 69.48 -16.15
N ASP A 111 83.34 70.42 -16.00
CA ASP A 111 83.18 71.75 -15.40
C ASP A 111 82.24 72.65 -16.23
N ILE A 112 81.59 73.64 -15.60
CA ILE A 112 81.46 75.02 -16.13
C ILE A 112 81.18 75.98 -14.97
N GLU A 113 82.00 77.01 -14.97
CA GLU A 113 82.22 78.10 -14.02
C GLU A 113 81.09 79.15 -14.03
N CYS A 114 80.96 79.85 -12.89
CA CYS A 114 80.06 80.98 -12.65
C CYS A 114 80.14 82.10 -13.71
N ASP A 115 79.00 82.73 -14.00
CA ASP A 115 78.99 84.16 -14.35
C ASP A 115 77.85 84.90 -13.65
N ASP A 116 78.19 86.09 -13.19
CA ASP A 116 77.48 87.01 -12.32
C ASP A 116 76.63 87.96 -13.17
N CYS A 117 75.33 88.07 -12.92
CA CYS A 117 74.48 89.13 -13.48
C CYS A 117 73.38 89.52 -12.49
N ALA A 118 73.65 90.57 -11.73
CA ALA A 118 72.65 91.32 -10.98
C ALA A 118 71.73 92.10 -11.94
N MET A 119 70.47 91.66 -12.07
CA MET A 119 69.25 92.44 -12.31
C MET A 119 68.05 91.52 -12.11
N ASP A 120 67.16 91.80 -11.15
CA ASP A 120 65.69 91.63 -11.24
C ASP A 120 65.02 91.84 -9.86
N THR A 121 64.95 93.12 -9.45
CA THR A 121 64.12 93.57 -8.33
C THR A 121 62.61 93.40 -8.59
N GLU A 122 62.20 93.14 -9.84
CA GLU A 122 60.80 92.90 -10.22
C GLU A 122 60.36 91.45 -9.97
N ASP A 123 61.19 90.47 -10.33
CA ASP A 123 60.83 89.05 -10.17
C ASP A 123 60.87 88.59 -8.70
N THR A 124 61.74 89.22 -7.90
CA THR A 124 61.72 89.07 -6.44
C THR A 124 60.45 89.64 -5.79
N TRP A 125 59.79 90.62 -6.41
CA TRP A 125 58.51 91.16 -5.94
C TRP A 125 57.33 90.28 -6.37
N LYS A 126 57.31 89.75 -7.61
CA LYS A 126 56.33 88.77 -8.09
C LYS A 126 56.35 87.48 -7.26
N PHE A 127 57.54 86.97 -6.94
CA PHE A 127 57.69 85.80 -6.05
C PHE A 127 57.15 86.07 -4.64
N ARG A 128 57.37 87.28 -4.09
CA ARG A 128 56.78 87.70 -2.81
C ARG A 128 55.26 87.79 -2.86
N GLU A 129 54.68 88.18 -3.99
CA GLU A 129 53.23 88.23 -4.19
C GLU A 129 52.60 86.82 -4.18
N GLU A 130 53.25 85.82 -4.80
CA GLU A 130 52.81 84.41 -4.77
C GLU A 130 52.91 83.76 -3.38
N LEU A 131 53.81 84.25 -2.52
CA LEU A 131 53.97 83.78 -1.14
C LEU A 131 52.85 84.25 -0.19
N VAL A 132 52.21 85.39 -0.48
CA VAL A 132 51.12 85.94 0.35
C VAL A 132 49.94 84.97 0.52
N PRO A 133 49.36 84.35 -0.53
CA PRO A 133 48.25 83.41 -0.37
C PRO A 133 48.65 82.14 0.39
N ILE A 134 49.87 81.64 0.20
CA ILE A 134 50.40 80.48 0.91
C ILE A 134 50.49 80.80 2.40
N TYR A 135 51.07 81.95 2.76
CA TYR A 135 51.16 82.42 4.14
C TYR A 135 49.78 82.59 4.79
N ARG A 136 48.78 83.15 4.07
CA ARG A 136 47.40 83.27 4.54
C ARG A 136 46.75 81.90 4.80
N MET A 137 46.95 80.93 3.92
CA MET A 137 46.43 79.58 4.08
C MET A 137 47.04 78.89 5.30
N LEU A 138 48.36 78.98 5.47
CA LEU A 138 49.08 78.45 6.63
C LEU A 138 48.60 79.08 7.95
N ARG A 139 48.40 80.40 7.98
CA ARG A 139 47.89 81.10 9.17
C ARG A 139 46.47 80.65 9.53
N ARG A 140 45.60 80.48 8.53
CA ARG A 140 44.24 79.95 8.72
C ARG A 140 44.26 78.53 9.28
N LEU A 141 45.14 77.67 8.78
CA LEU A 141 45.31 76.31 9.32
C LEU A 141 45.77 76.31 10.78
N CYS A 142 46.71 77.20 11.15
CA CYS A 142 47.08 77.38 12.55
C CYS A 142 45.90 77.85 13.42
N GLU A 143 45.10 78.80 12.94
CA GLU A 143 43.90 79.29 13.65
C GLU A 143 42.84 78.18 13.81
N ASP A 144 42.60 77.37 12.77
CA ASP A 144 41.64 76.26 12.79
C ASP A 144 42.08 75.16 13.78
N LEU A 145 43.39 74.88 13.87
CA LEU A 145 43.94 73.95 14.86
C LEU A 145 43.85 74.49 16.28
N ARG A 146 44.11 75.79 16.50
CA ARG A 146 43.90 76.44 17.81
C ARG A 146 42.43 76.39 18.23
N ARG A 147 41.49 76.67 17.31
CA ARG A 147 40.05 76.53 17.58
C ARG A 147 39.66 75.12 17.95
N ARG A 148 40.20 74.10 17.26
CA ARG A 148 39.97 72.69 17.64
C ARG A 148 40.48 72.43 19.05
N ARG A 149 41.68 72.89 19.40
CA ARG A 149 42.24 72.79 20.77
C ARG A 149 41.35 73.47 21.82
N GLU A 150 40.88 74.68 21.54
CA GLU A 150 40.02 75.46 22.44
C GLU A 150 38.63 74.83 22.62
N ASN A 151 38.08 74.21 21.58
CA ASN A 151 36.82 73.46 21.65
C ASN A 151 36.88 72.23 22.58
N TYR A 152 38.07 71.67 22.83
CA TYR A 152 38.24 70.59 23.81
C TYR A 152 38.47 71.12 25.24
N SER A 153 38.82 72.40 25.42
CA SER A 153 39.35 72.91 26.70
C SER A 153 38.39 73.76 27.54
N SER A 154 37.32 74.36 27.00
CA SER A 154 36.24 74.93 27.83
C SER A 154 35.08 75.42 26.98
N ALA A 155 33.86 75.01 27.37
CA ALA A 155 32.64 75.69 27.01
C ALA A 155 32.52 76.99 27.84
N ASP A 156 33.33 78.01 27.54
CA ASP A 156 33.04 79.37 27.96
C ASP A 156 33.48 80.39 26.91
N SER A 157 32.54 81.28 26.66
CA SER A 157 32.47 82.36 25.71
C SER A 157 33.68 83.29 25.63
N GLY A 158 33.94 83.83 24.43
CA GLY A 158 34.88 84.92 24.27
C GLY A 158 35.22 85.19 22.81
N ILE A 159 34.37 85.97 22.14
CA ILE A 159 34.70 86.63 20.88
C ILE A 159 36.02 87.40 21.08
N SER A 160 37.08 86.98 20.39
CA SER A 160 38.18 87.86 20.05
C SER A 160 38.43 87.81 18.56
N THR A 161 37.89 88.83 17.92
CA THR A 161 38.22 89.32 16.59
C THR A 161 39.73 89.51 16.45
N HIS A 162 40.33 88.85 15.47
CA HIS A 162 41.27 89.54 14.60
C HIS A 162 40.85 89.26 13.17
N SER A 163 40.30 90.31 12.54
CA SER A 163 40.23 90.46 11.09
C SER A 163 41.58 90.05 10.49
N PRO A 164 41.64 89.34 9.35
CA PRO A 164 42.91 89.11 8.69
C PRO A 164 43.49 90.48 8.36
N GLU A 165 44.58 90.88 9.03
CA GLU A 165 45.41 91.97 8.54
C GLU A 165 45.79 91.61 7.09
N GLU A 166 45.41 92.46 6.15
CA GLU A 166 45.78 92.34 4.74
C GLU A 166 47.29 92.60 4.64
N ILE A 167 48.08 91.56 4.90
CA ILE A 167 49.54 91.60 4.77
C ILE A 167 49.87 91.83 3.30
N GLN A 168 50.37 93.02 2.98
CA GLN A 168 50.91 93.33 1.67
C GLN A 168 52.26 92.62 1.46
N ALA A 169 52.65 92.35 0.21
CA ALA A 169 53.89 91.66 -0.14
C ALA A 169 55.17 92.31 0.46
N SER A 170 55.08 93.59 0.85
CA SER A 170 56.11 94.38 1.51
C SER A 170 56.33 94.03 3.00
N GLU A 171 55.37 93.40 3.67
CA GLU A 171 55.42 93.11 5.12
C GLU A 171 55.95 91.71 5.46
N ILE A 172 56.07 90.82 4.48
CA ILE A 172 56.62 89.47 4.65
C ILE A 172 58.14 89.58 4.87
N ARG A 173 58.59 89.73 6.11
CA ARG A 173 60.03 89.68 6.44
C ARG A 173 60.61 88.28 6.18
N LEU A 174 61.91 88.22 5.89
CA LEU A 174 62.68 86.97 5.87
C LEU A 174 62.44 86.22 7.19
N GLY A 175 61.90 85.00 7.12
CA GLY A 175 61.61 84.14 8.28
C GLY A 175 60.15 84.09 8.74
N ALA A 176 59.23 84.92 8.23
CA ALA A 176 57.81 84.87 8.62
C ALA A 176 57.14 83.53 8.27
N LEU A 177 57.38 83.02 7.05
CA LEU A 177 56.87 81.72 6.62
C LEU A 177 57.47 80.58 7.45
N THR A 178 58.76 80.67 7.78
CA THR A 178 59.44 79.71 8.66
C THR A 178 58.83 79.70 10.06
N SER A 179 58.44 80.87 10.58
CA SER A 179 57.76 81.00 11.88
C SER A 179 56.39 80.34 11.88
N ILE A 180 55.54 80.64 10.89
CA ILE A 180 54.21 80.00 10.80
C ILE A 180 54.33 78.51 10.53
N THR A 181 55.30 78.07 9.74
CA THR A 181 55.51 76.63 9.48
C THR A 181 55.96 75.91 10.76
N LYS A 182 56.82 76.54 11.58
CA LYS A 182 57.20 76.02 12.90
C LYS A 182 56.01 75.99 13.86
N GLU A 183 55.17 77.03 13.85
CA GLU A 183 53.96 77.08 14.65
C GLU A 183 52.95 76.00 14.24
N LEU A 184 52.73 75.82 12.93
CA LEU A 184 51.89 74.75 12.40
C LEU A 184 52.43 73.37 12.80
N ARG A 185 53.74 73.17 12.68
CA ARG A 185 54.41 71.94 13.13
C ARG A 185 54.16 71.69 14.61
N ASN A 186 54.32 72.70 15.46
CA ASN A 186 54.09 72.58 16.90
C ASN A 186 52.62 72.29 17.24
N LEU A 187 51.66 72.96 16.57
CA LEU A 187 50.23 72.71 16.76
C LEU A 187 49.81 71.31 16.28
N ILE A 188 50.42 70.80 15.22
CA ILE A 188 50.23 69.43 14.74
C ILE A 188 50.83 68.44 15.74
N GLU A 189 52.05 68.68 16.23
CA GLU A 189 52.68 67.85 17.26
C GLU A 189 51.83 67.83 18.53
N GLU A 190 51.37 68.97 19.05
CA GLU A 190 50.47 69.04 20.21
C GLU A 190 49.15 68.29 19.98
N ALA A 191 48.53 68.41 18.80
CA ALA A 191 47.30 67.69 18.48
C ALA A 191 47.48 66.16 18.41
N ILE A 192 48.68 65.71 18.05
CA ILE A 192 49.05 64.28 18.01
C ILE A 192 49.44 63.80 19.41
N PHE A 193 50.17 64.58 20.20
CA PHE A 193 50.65 64.17 21.53
C PHE A 193 49.58 64.28 22.63
N CYS A 194 48.60 65.20 22.52
CA CYS A 194 47.42 65.18 23.40
C CYS A 194 46.53 63.94 23.18
N HIS A 195 46.85 63.10 22.19
CA HIS A 195 46.11 61.89 21.84
C HIS A 195 46.57 60.64 22.61
N ASP A 196 47.72 60.71 23.31
CA ASP A 196 48.35 59.55 23.94
C ASP A 196 47.92 59.31 25.40
N ASP A 197 47.52 60.33 26.17
CA ASP A 197 47.21 60.16 27.62
C ASP A 197 45.74 60.39 28.02
N ASP A 198 44.90 61.04 27.19
CA ASP A 198 43.45 61.11 27.38
C ASP A 198 42.74 60.66 26.09
N MET A 199 42.41 59.37 26.03
CA MET A 199 41.58 58.83 24.95
C MET A 199 40.29 59.65 24.84
N CYS A 200 40.01 60.19 23.65
CA CYS A 200 38.76 60.86 23.36
C CYS A 200 37.56 59.99 23.79
N LEU A 201 36.64 60.52 24.60
CA LEU A 201 35.45 59.81 25.11
C LEU A 201 34.61 59.16 23.99
N SER A 202 34.59 59.77 22.81
CA SER A 202 33.95 59.19 21.62
C SER A 202 34.69 57.94 21.11
N CYS A 203 36.01 57.88 21.21
CA CYS A 203 36.79 56.71 20.83
C CYS A 203 36.64 55.56 21.84
N GLN A 204 36.50 55.88 23.14
CA GLN A 204 36.19 54.89 24.18
C GLN A 204 34.80 54.27 23.96
N SER A 205 33.77 55.09 23.74
CA SER A 205 32.42 54.60 23.41
C SER A 205 32.41 53.71 22.17
N LEU A 206 33.16 54.07 21.13
CA LEU A 206 33.27 53.25 19.91
C LEU A 206 33.99 51.91 20.16
N ALA A 207 34.96 51.87 21.08
CA ALA A 207 35.62 50.64 21.46
C ALA A 207 34.68 49.71 22.26
N GLU A 208 33.91 50.26 23.19
CA GLU A 208 32.87 49.54 23.95
C GLU A 208 31.76 49.03 23.02
N ASP A 209 31.30 49.86 22.08
CA ASP A 209 30.32 49.49 21.05
C ASP A 209 30.88 48.35 20.16
N ARG A 210 32.15 48.42 19.76
CA ARG A 210 32.80 47.36 18.99
C ARG A 210 32.89 46.05 19.78
N GLU A 211 33.27 46.11 21.05
CA GLU A 211 33.30 44.92 21.92
C GLU A 211 31.89 44.33 22.09
N SER A 212 30.87 45.18 22.24
CA SER A 212 29.47 44.76 22.31
C SER A 212 29.01 44.09 21.01
N LEU A 213 29.40 44.63 19.86
CA LEU A 213 29.07 44.08 18.55
C LEU A 213 29.76 42.75 18.31
N GLU A 214 31.02 42.60 18.73
CA GLU A 214 31.75 41.33 18.69
C GLU A 214 31.07 40.28 19.60
N LYS A 215 30.59 40.67 20.80
CA LYS A 215 29.79 39.79 21.68
C LYS A 215 28.48 39.36 21.01
N VAL A 216 27.71 40.29 20.46
CA VAL A 216 26.46 39.98 19.74
C VAL A 216 26.73 39.09 18.52
N GLN A 217 27.82 39.33 17.78
CA GLN A 217 28.20 38.50 16.64
C GLN A 217 28.52 37.07 17.06
N LYS A 218 29.25 36.89 18.17
CA LYS A 218 29.54 35.56 18.73
C LYS A 218 28.26 34.85 19.20
N GLU A 219 27.39 35.55 19.92
CA GLU A 219 26.09 35.00 20.34
C GLU A 219 25.23 34.59 19.13
N LEU A 220 25.23 35.38 18.05
CA LEU A 220 24.51 35.07 16.84
C LEU A 220 25.05 33.81 16.13
N LEU A 221 26.38 33.62 16.14
CA LEU A 221 27.00 32.39 15.63
C LEU A 221 26.60 31.17 16.47
N GLU A 222 26.68 31.26 17.80
CA GLU A 222 26.27 30.19 18.71
C GLU A 222 24.78 29.83 18.54
N LYS A 223 23.91 30.84 18.42
CA LYS A 223 22.48 30.62 18.15
C LYS A 223 22.25 29.98 16.78
N ASN A 224 23.02 30.36 15.76
CA ASN A 224 22.92 29.78 14.43
C ASN A 224 23.37 28.30 14.44
N GLU A 225 24.41 27.94 15.18
CA GLU A 225 24.83 26.55 15.37
C GLU A 225 23.76 25.72 16.12
N GLU A 226 23.16 26.28 17.18
CA GLU A 226 22.08 25.63 17.92
C GLU A 226 20.82 25.44 17.06
N VAL A 227 20.51 26.42 16.19
CA VAL A 227 19.43 26.29 15.19
C VAL A 227 19.74 25.15 14.23
N LYS A 228 20.97 25.06 13.68
CA LYS A 228 21.36 23.94 12.80
C LYS A 228 21.20 22.58 13.50
N ARG A 229 21.67 22.47 14.73
CA ARG A 229 21.54 21.24 15.55
C ARG A 229 20.07 20.83 15.73
N LYS A 230 19.20 21.80 16.05
CA LYS A 230 17.75 21.56 16.17
C LYS A 230 17.11 21.21 14.82
N THR A 231 17.52 21.83 13.73
CA THR A 231 17.02 21.50 12.38
C THR A 231 17.39 20.08 11.99
N GLU A 232 18.60 19.62 12.30
CA GLU A 232 19.02 18.22 12.08
C GLU A 232 18.23 17.24 12.96
N GLU A 233 18.00 17.58 14.23
CA GLU A 233 17.19 16.77 15.15
C GLU A 233 15.74 16.65 14.67
N ILE A 234 15.13 17.76 14.24
CA ILE A 234 13.81 17.78 13.62
C ILE A 234 13.80 16.90 12.37
N SER A 235 14.83 16.99 11.51
CA SER A 235 14.93 16.18 10.29
C SER A 235 15.01 14.69 10.60
N LYS A 236 15.77 14.29 11.62
CA LYS A 236 15.85 12.89 12.11
C LYS A 236 14.51 12.40 12.65
N LEU A 237 13.81 13.23 13.44
CA LEU A 237 12.50 12.89 13.97
C LEU A 237 11.45 12.76 12.86
N ILE A 238 11.46 13.65 11.86
CA ILE A 238 10.60 13.55 10.67
C ILE A 238 10.86 12.23 9.96
N ALA A 239 12.11 11.87 9.68
CA ALA A 239 12.44 10.59 9.03
C ALA A 239 11.99 9.38 9.84
N LYS A 240 12.06 9.44 11.18
CA LYS A 240 11.57 8.36 12.06
C LYS A 240 10.05 8.24 12.01
N VAL A 241 9.34 9.37 12.05
CA VAL A 241 7.87 9.39 11.97
C VAL A 241 7.40 8.85 10.62
N THR A 242 8.03 9.25 9.50
CA THR A 242 7.63 8.76 8.17
C THR A 242 7.86 7.26 8.00
N LEU A 243 8.95 6.71 8.56
CA LEU A 243 9.17 5.27 8.58
C LEU A 243 8.11 4.53 9.41
N GLN A 244 7.80 5.03 10.61
CA GLN A 244 6.78 4.44 11.47
C GLN A 244 5.38 4.53 10.85
N GLU A 245 5.05 5.62 10.17
CA GLU A 245 3.80 5.77 9.42
C GLU A 245 3.69 4.76 8.27
N ALA A 246 4.78 4.53 7.54
CA ALA A 246 4.83 3.53 6.48
C ALA A 246 4.67 2.10 7.02
N GLU A 247 5.35 1.76 8.12
CA GLU A 247 5.21 0.47 8.81
C GLU A 247 3.78 0.26 9.32
N LEU A 248 3.19 1.27 9.96
CA LEU A 248 1.79 1.21 10.41
C LEU A 248 0.82 1.05 9.24
N SER A 249 1.09 1.69 8.10
CA SER A 249 0.28 1.53 6.89
C SER A 249 0.36 0.09 6.35
N ALA A 250 1.57 -0.47 6.24
CA ALA A 250 1.78 -1.85 5.80
C ALA A 250 1.15 -2.88 6.76
N LEU A 251 1.24 -2.64 8.08
CA LEU A 251 0.58 -3.48 9.08
C LEU A 251 -0.95 -3.38 9.02
N LYS A 252 -1.49 -2.20 8.71
CA LYS A 252 -2.94 -2.03 8.50
C LYS A 252 -3.40 -2.79 7.26
N GLU A 253 -2.68 -2.68 6.14
CA GLU A 253 -2.98 -3.37 4.90
C GLU A 253 -2.95 -4.89 5.06
N THR A 254 -1.90 -5.44 5.68
CA THR A 254 -1.79 -6.88 5.96
C THR A 254 -2.92 -7.37 6.87
N ARG A 255 -3.29 -6.60 7.90
CA ARG A 255 -4.44 -6.91 8.77
C ARG A 255 -5.76 -6.90 8.00
N ASP A 256 -5.97 -5.92 7.11
CA ASP A 256 -7.19 -5.81 6.32
C ASP A 256 -7.28 -6.92 5.24
N GLN A 257 -6.14 -7.32 4.67
CA GLN A 257 -6.05 -8.48 3.81
C GLN A 257 -6.42 -9.77 4.56
N LEU A 258 -5.83 -10.00 5.73
CA LEU A 258 -6.14 -11.18 6.56
C LEU A 258 -7.61 -11.23 6.99
N ARG A 259 -8.21 -10.08 7.35
CA ARG A 259 -9.64 -10.01 7.64
C ARG A 259 -10.49 -10.41 6.44
N THR A 260 -10.14 -9.88 5.26
CA THR A 260 -10.84 -10.20 4.02
C THR A 260 -10.72 -11.68 3.67
N ASP A 261 -9.54 -12.29 3.85
CA ASP A 261 -9.33 -13.72 3.62
C ASP A 261 -10.10 -14.59 4.63
N MET A 262 -10.18 -14.18 5.89
CA MET A 262 -11.01 -14.83 6.90
C MET A 262 -12.50 -14.75 6.55
N ASP A 263 -12.99 -13.58 6.15
CA ASP A 263 -14.39 -13.38 5.74
C ASP A 263 -14.71 -14.21 4.49
N ASN A 264 -13.84 -14.20 3.49
CA ASN A 264 -13.98 -15.03 2.28
C ASN A 264 -13.99 -16.53 2.61
N SER A 265 -13.12 -16.99 3.52
CA SER A 265 -13.09 -18.38 4.00
C SER A 265 -14.37 -18.74 4.75
N SER A 266 -14.89 -17.84 5.58
CA SER A 266 -16.16 -18.03 6.28
C SER A 266 -17.33 -18.14 5.31
N LEU A 267 -17.42 -17.21 4.35
CA LEU A 267 -18.43 -17.23 3.30
C LEU A 267 -18.35 -18.52 2.46
N ALA A 268 -17.14 -19.00 2.16
CA ALA A 268 -16.94 -20.27 1.46
C ALA A 268 -17.45 -21.46 2.29
N LYS A 269 -17.16 -21.50 3.59
CA LYS A 269 -17.66 -22.54 4.51
C LYS A 269 -19.18 -22.50 4.61
N ASP A 270 -19.77 -21.32 4.77
CA ASP A 270 -21.23 -21.15 4.85
C ASP A 270 -21.92 -21.60 3.56
N GLN A 271 -21.34 -21.30 2.40
CA GLN A 271 -21.83 -21.81 1.12
C GLN A 271 -21.76 -23.34 1.04
N VAL A 272 -20.69 -23.97 1.54
CA VAL A 272 -20.57 -25.43 1.59
C VAL A 272 -21.62 -26.04 2.52
N VAL A 273 -21.84 -25.46 3.70
CA VAL A 273 -22.87 -25.91 4.65
C VAL A 273 -24.26 -25.79 4.03
N LYS A 274 -24.56 -24.66 3.38
CA LYS A 274 -25.86 -24.46 2.70
C LYS A 274 -26.09 -25.49 1.60
N LYS A 275 -25.10 -25.74 0.75
CA LYS A 275 -25.17 -26.79 -0.29
C LYS A 275 -25.38 -28.18 0.33
N ALA A 276 -24.71 -28.49 1.43
CA ALA A 276 -24.88 -29.76 2.13
C ALA A 276 -26.31 -29.92 2.69
N TRP A 277 -26.90 -28.84 3.21
CA TRP A 277 -28.29 -28.83 3.65
C TRP A 277 -29.26 -29.03 2.50
N GLU A 278 -29.08 -28.32 1.38
CA GLU A 278 -29.90 -28.50 0.17
C GLU A 278 -29.85 -29.93 -0.35
N VAL A 279 -28.66 -30.55 -0.40
CA VAL A 279 -28.51 -31.96 -0.82
C VAL A 279 -29.22 -32.91 0.14
N ARG A 280 -29.07 -32.71 1.45
CA ARG A 280 -29.77 -33.51 2.47
C ARG A 280 -31.28 -33.38 2.31
N ASP A 281 -31.78 -32.15 2.19
CA ASP A 281 -33.21 -31.88 2.11
C ASP A 281 -33.81 -32.47 0.82
N GLN A 282 -33.07 -32.39 -0.30
CA GLN A 282 -33.45 -33.05 -1.54
C GLN A 282 -33.46 -34.59 -1.41
N ALA A 283 -32.48 -35.16 -0.72
CA ALA A 283 -32.45 -36.61 -0.46
C ALA A 283 -33.62 -37.06 0.43
N VAL A 284 -33.93 -36.28 1.47
CA VAL A 284 -35.09 -36.53 2.34
C VAL A 284 -36.40 -36.42 1.56
N ALA A 285 -36.55 -35.41 0.69
CA ALA A 285 -37.73 -35.28 -0.16
C ALA A 285 -37.91 -36.49 -1.09
N ARG A 286 -36.82 -36.97 -1.72
CA ARG A 286 -36.85 -38.20 -2.55
C ARG A 286 -37.22 -39.43 -1.73
N LYS A 287 -36.64 -39.59 -0.53
CA LYS A 287 -36.97 -40.69 0.38
C LYS A 287 -38.47 -40.68 0.72
N ASN A 288 -39.00 -39.55 1.15
CA ASN A 288 -40.41 -39.42 1.51
C ASN A 288 -41.34 -39.71 0.32
N ALA A 289 -40.97 -39.26 -0.89
CA ALA A 289 -41.74 -39.57 -2.09
C ALA A 289 -41.82 -41.09 -2.36
N VAL A 290 -40.69 -41.79 -2.27
CA VAL A 290 -40.63 -43.25 -2.44
C VAL A 290 -41.40 -43.97 -1.32
N GLU A 291 -41.32 -43.49 -0.07
CA GLU A 291 -42.09 -44.06 1.05
C GLU A 291 -43.60 -43.91 0.85
N ILE A 292 -44.06 -42.77 0.32
CA ILE A 292 -45.48 -42.56 -0.04
C ILE A 292 -45.91 -43.51 -1.16
N GLU A 293 -45.10 -43.69 -2.20
CA GLU A 293 -45.40 -44.64 -3.27
C GLU A 293 -45.39 -46.10 -2.78
N LEU A 294 -44.49 -46.44 -1.88
CA LEU A 294 -44.45 -47.76 -1.24
C LEU A 294 -45.72 -48.01 -0.40
N ALA A 295 -46.20 -47.01 0.33
CA ALA A 295 -47.45 -47.12 1.08
C ALA A 295 -48.65 -47.31 0.14
N ARG A 296 -48.71 -46.57 -0.98
CA ARG A 296 -49.76 -46.72 -2.00
C ARG A 296 -49.77 -48.13 -2.61
N THR A 297 -48.62 -48.61 -3.08
CA THR A 297 -48.51 -49.95 -3.67
C THR A 297 -48.88 -51.06 -2.69
N ARG A 298 -48.57 -50.91 -1.39
CA ARG A 298 -49.05 -51.84 -0.35
C ARG A 298 -50.56 -51.85 -0.21
N ILE A 299 -51.19 -50.68 -0.23
CA ILE A 299 -52.66 -50.56 -0.22
C ILE A 299 -53.26 -51.24 -1.46
N ASP A 300 -52.69 -51.00 -2.65
CA ASP A 300 -53.14 -51.61 -3.90
C ASP A 300 -53.05 -53.14 -3.85
N VAL A 301 -51.95 -53.69 -3.32
CA VAL A 301 -51.80 -55.14 -3.11
C VAL A 301 -52.86 -55.68 -2.17
N MET A 302 -53.13 -55.01 -1.05
CA MET A 302 -54.19 -55.42 -0.11
C MET A 302 -55.57 -55.40 -0.77
N HIS A 303 -55.85 -54.36 -1.58
CA HIS A 303 -57.12 -54.23 -2.29
C HIS A 303 -57.30 -55.34 -3.35
N ILE A 304 -56.28 -55.57 -4.18
CA ILE A 304 -56.28 -56.65 -5.18
C ILE A 304 -56.43 -58.02 -4.50
N ASN A 305 -55.77 -58.25 -3.36
CA ASN A 305 -55.91 -59.49 -2.62
C ASN A 305 -57.34 -59.68 -2.07
N SER A 306 -57.99 -58.61 -1.60
CA SER A 306 -59.41 -58.66 -1.19
C SER A 306 -60.31 -59.03 -2.36
N GLN A 307 -60.12 -58.38 -3.51
CA GLN A 307 -60.88 -58.70 -4.73
C GLN A 307 -60.67 -60.15 -5.18
N LEU A 308 -59.43 -60.66 -5.08
CA LEU A 308 -59.11 -62.05 -5.39
C LEU A 308 -59.84 -63.02 -4.46
N MET A 309 -59.85 -62.74 -3.15
CA MET A 309 -60.56 -63.56 -2.17
C MET A 309 -62.08 -63.57 -2.42
N GLU A 310 -62.67 -62.43 -2.78
CA GLU A 310 -64.09 -62.35 -3.18
C GLU A 310 -64.38 -63.16 -4.44
N ALA A 311 -63.53 -63.07 -5.47
CA ALA A 311 -63.68 -63.85 -6.69
C ALA A 311 -63.53 -65.36 -6.46
N VAL A 312 -62.61 -65.79 -5.59
CA VAL A 312 -62.47 -67.18 -5.17
C VAL A 312 -63.71 -67.64 -4.42
N GLN A 313 -64.25 -66.82 -3.51
CA GLN A 313 -65.45 -67.16 -2.75
C GLN A 313 -66.65 -67.34 -3.69
N GLN A 314 -66.87 -66.40 -4.62
CA GLN A 314 -67.93 -66.52 -5.65
C GLN A 314 -67.75 -67.78 -6.52
N LYS A 315 -66.52 -68.08 -6.92
CA LYS A 315 -66.22 -69.31 -7.69
C LYS A 315 -66.56 -70.57 -6.90
N VAL A 316 -66.21 -70.63 -5.62
CA VAL A 316 -66.53 -71.76 -4.74
C VAL A 316 -68.05 -71.91 -4.60
N GLU A 317 -68.77 -70.82 -4.36
CA GLU A 317 -70.23 -70.82 -4.22
C GLU A 317 -70.94 -71.34 -5.48
N ILE A 318 -70.56 -70.85 -6.67
CA ILE A 318 -71.11 -71.32 -7.95
C ILE A 318 -70.76 -72.80 -8.19
N SER A 319 -69.54 -73.23 -7.81
CA SER A 319 -69.13 -74.63 -7.95
C SER A 319 -69.98 -75.54 -7.08
N GLN A 320 -70.27 -75.15 -5.83
CA GLN A 320 -71.17 -75.88 -4.92
C GLN A 320 -72.61 -75.91 -5.46
N GLN A 321 -73.12 -74.80 -5.97
CA GLN A 321 -74.44 -74.77 -6.62
C GLN A 321 -74.49 -75.74 -7.81
N LEU A 322 -73.44 -75.76 -8.64
CA LEU A 322 -73.36 -76.65 -9.79
C LEU A 322 -73.29 -78.13 -9.39
N GLU A 323 -72.59 -78.47 -8.30
CA GLU A 323 -72.61 -79.81 -7.72
C GLU A 323 -74.00 -80.20 -7.20
N GLN A 324 -74.70 -79.29 -6.53
CA GLN A 324 -76.08 -79.51 -6.07
C GLN A 324 -77.03 -79.76 -7.25
N TRP A 325 -76.97 -78.93 -8.30
CA TRP A 325 -77.77 -79.11 -9.51
C TRP A 325 -77.49 -80.45 -10.21
N LYS A 326 -76.23 -80.91 -10.23
CA LYS A 326 -75.88 -82.24 -10.74
C LYS A 326 -76.54 -83.34 -9.95
N MET A 327 -76.45 -83.30 -8.61
CA MET A 327 -77.08 -84.28 -7.73
C MET A 327 -78.60 -84.31 -7.91
N ASP A 328 -79.24 -83.15 -7.97
CA ASP A 328 -80.70 -83.05 -8.16
C ASP A 328 -81.13 -83.63 -9.52
N MET A 329 -80.35 -83.40 -10.59
CA MET A 329 -80.60 -84.01 -11.91
C MET A 329 -80.42 -85.53 -11.88
N GLU A 330 -79.37 -86.05 -11.23
CA GLU A 330 -79.16 -87.50 -11.06
C GLU A 330 -80.34 -88.15 -10.34
N VAL A 331 -80.82 -87.55 -9.24
CA VAL A 331 -81.99 -88.02 -8.49
C VAL A 331 -83.26 -87.99 -9.35
N LEU A 332 -83.46 -86.95 -10.16
CA LEU A 332 -84.62 -86.88 -11.07
C LEU A 332 -84.57 -87.97 -12.15
N LEU A 333 -83.38 -88.24 -12.70
CA LEU A 333 -83.17 -89.32 -13.66
C LEU A 333 -83.43 -90.69 -13.02
N ASP A 334 -82.87 -90.95 -11.83
CA ASP A 334 -83.08 -92.19 -11.08
C ASP A 334 -84.56 -92.41 -10.76
N ASN A 335 -85.26 -91.37 -10.31
CA ASN A 335 -86.70 -91.43 -10.08
C ASN A 335 -87.49 -91.72 -11.38
N GLN A 336 -87.09 -91.13 -12.50
CA GLN A 336 -87.72 -91.38 -13.80
C GLN A 336 -87.49 -92.82 -14.27
N VAL A 337 -86.27 -93.35 -14.11
CA VAL A 337 -85.92 -94.75 -14.42
C VAL A 337 -86.72 -95.70 -13.52
N MET A 338 -86.72 -95.48 -12.21
CA MET A 338 -87.50 -96.27 -11.26
C MET A 338 -89.00 -96.26 -11.56
N LYS A 339 -89.55 -95.09 -11.92
CA LYS A 339 -90.96 -94.98 -12.31
C LYS A 339 -91.25 -95.79 -13.57
N LYS A 340 -90.40 -95.69 -14.60
CA LYS A 340 -90.52 -96.48 -15.84
C LYS A 340 -90.45 -97.98 -15.56
N LEU A 341 -89.49 -98.43 -14.74
CA LEU A 341 -89.38 -99.84 -14.34
C LEU A 341 -90.63 -100.32 -13.60
N LYS A 342 -91.16 -99.55 -12.65
CA LYS A 342 -92.41 -99.89 -11.93
C LYS A 342 -93.63 -99.93 -12.84
N THR A 343 -93.75 -98.99 -13.77
CA THR A 343 -94.83 -98.97 -14.76
C THR A 343 -94.73 -100.19 -15.68
N GLN A 344 -93.54 -100.51 -16.18
CA GLN A 344 -93.30 -101.69 -17.00
C GLN A 344 -93.60 -102.99 -16.23
N GLU A 345 -93.18 -103.11 -14.97
CA GLU A 345 -93.50 -104.27 -14.14
C GLU A 345 -95.01 -104.40 -13.87
N GLN A 346 -95.74 -103.28 -13.73
CA GLN A 346 -97.20 -103.28 -13.64
C GLN A 346 -97.88 -103.67 -14.96
N GLU A 347 -97.36 -103.22 -16.10
CA GLU A 347 -97.84 -103.63 -17.42
C GLU A 347 -97.60 -105.12 -17.66
N ASP A 348 -96.42 -105.64 -17.31
CA ASP A 348 -96.09 -107.07 -17.39
C ASP A 348 -96.98 -107.92 -16.45
N LYS A 349 -97.30 -107.42 -15.24
CA LYS A 349 -98.25 -108.07 -14.32
C LYS A 349 -99.69 -108.04 -14.85
N ARG A 350 -100.11 -106.94 -15.49
CA ARG A 350 -101.44 -106.80 -16.10
C ARG A 350 -101.61 -107.70 -17.33
N GLN A 351 -100.58 -107.87 -18.15
CA GLN A 351 -100.60 -108.79 -19.30
C GLN A 351 -100.63 -110.27 -18.87
N LYS A 352 -100.18 -110.61 -17.66
CA LYS A 352 -100.31 -111.97 -17.08
C LYS A 352 -101.70 -112.27 -16.49
N THR A 353 -102.59 -111.30 -16.34
CA THR A 353 -103.94 -111.48 -15.81
C THR A 353 -105.01 -110.96 -16.78
N SER A 354 -105.46 -111.85 -17.67
CA SER A 354 -106.76 -111.91 -18.40
C SER A 354 -106.73 -111.82 -19.95
N PRO A 355 -107.47 -112.71 -20.66
CA PRO A 355 -107.47 -112.84 -22.12
C PRO A 355 -108.56 -112.00 -22.83
N ASP A 356 -108.21 -111.57 -24.04
CA ASP A 356 -109.01 -111.28 -25.25
C ASP A 356 -110.10 -110.18 -25.28
N VAL A 357 -110.26 -109.60 -26.48
CA VAL A 357 -111.42 -108.90 -27.09
C VAL A 357 -111.33 -107.37 -27.35
N VAL A 358 -111.00 -107.06 -28.63
CA VAL A 358 -111.66 -106.14 -29.62
C VAL A 358 -111.31 -104.63 -29.72
N GLN A 359 -110.94 -104.26 -30.95
CA GLN A 359 -110.78 -102.93 -31.61
C GLN A 359 -112.14 -102.27 -31.94
N PRO A 360 -112.29 -100.93 -32.22
CA PRO A 360 -111.61 -100.25 -33.35
C PRO A 360 -111.41 -98.68 -33.34
N GLN A 361 -110.40 -98.25 -34.12
CA GLN A 361 -110.28 -97.07 -35.03
C GLN A 361 -110.29 -95.56 -34.58
N PRO A 362 -109.66 -94.64 -35.39
CA PRO A 362 -109.11 -93.32 -34.98
C PRO A 362 -109.91 -92.08 -35.47
N PRO A 363 -109.57 -90.84 -35.02
CA PRO A 363 -109.29 -89.79 -36.02
C PRO A 363 -108.29 -88.65 -35.65
N LYS A 364 -107.55 -88.22 -36.69
CA LYS A 364 -107.22 -86.85 -37.18
C LYS A 364 -106.72 -85.72 -36.25
N ARG A 365 -105.57 -85.16 -36.64
CA ARG A 365 -104.95 -83.86 -36.25
C ARG A 365 -105.88 -82.65 -36.56
N PRO A 366 -105.64 -81.47 -35.98
CA PRO A 366 -104.83 -80.48 -36.72
C PRO A 366 -103.95 -79.54 -35.88
N ALA A 367 -103.12 -78.80 -36.63
CA ALA A 367 -102.09 -77.86 -36.26
C ALA A 367 -102.49 -76.69 -35.33
N ARG A 368 -101.49 -76.09 -34.67
CA ARG A 368 -101.28 -74.64 -34.65
C ARG A 368 -99.91 -74.28 -34.07
N GLY A 369 -99.09 -73.62 -34.89
CA GLY A 369 -97.96 -72.83 -34.41
C GLY A 369 -98.42 -71.47 -33.86
N LYS A 370 -97.53 -70.88 -33.06
CA LYS A 370 -97.21 -69.44 -32.87
C LYS A 370 -96.32 -69.36 -31.62
N LEU A 371 -95.03 -69.01 -31.77
CA LEU A 371 -94.52 -67.63 -31.74
C LEU A 371 -94.96 -66.90 -30.47
N PHE A 372 -94.05 -66.77 -29.50
CA PHE A 372 -93.84 -65.52 -28.77
C PHE A 372 -92.37 -65.38 -28.37
N GLY A 373 -91.80 -64.24 -28.77
CA GLY A 373 -90.41 -63.85 -28.59
C GLY A 373 -90.08 -63.49 -27.15
N LEU A 374 -88.78 -63.61 -26.89
CA LEU A 374 -88.13 -63.47 -25.60
C LEU A 374 -87.00 -62.44 -25.81
N TRP A 375 -86.89 -61.53 -24.84
CA TRP A 375 -85.76 -60.62 -24.52
C TRP A 375 -85.69 -59.22 -25.15
N ARG A 376 -85.97 -58.26 -24.26
CA ARG A 376 -85.49 -56.88 -24.23
C ARG A 376 -84.62 -56.75 -22.98
N ASN A 377 -83.46 -56.12 -23.15
CA ASN A 377 -82.47 -55.62 -22.17
C ASN A 377 -81.58 -56.64 -21.45
#